data_AF-A0A952RGF3-F1
#
_entry.id   AF-A0A952RGF3-F1
#
_cell.length_a   1.000
_cell.length_b   1.000
_cell.length_c   1.000
_cell.angle_alpha   90.00
_cell.angle_beta   90.00
_cell.angle_gamma   90.00
#
_symmetry.space_group_name_H-M   'P 1'
#
loop_
_entity.id
_entity.type
_entity.pdbx_description
1 polymer ?
#
loop_
_entity_poly.entity_id
_entity_poly.type
_entity_poly.pdbx_seq_one_letter_code
_entity_poly.pdbx_strand_id
1 'polypeptide(L)'
;MPGVHWRAGSDRRAELAAGLVSTGDAADWTSDERGHGYAPLVEMLAALRARPDRPNVALEYTCLEKGNGEGGPAVASMAEALVFWVADLAHRRGVPIGGENALAGGLHGHEGWDRIENAARWSHYDELTFLRLHDIVSSPIARARVQRLAR
;
A
#
# COMPACT_ATOMS: atom_id res chain seq x y z
N MET A 1 1.37 -7.69 -1.53
CA MET A 1 0.75 -7.20 -2.77
C MET A 1 1.51 -5.97 -3.23
N PRO A 2 1.96 -5.93 -4.50
CA PRO A 2 2.75 -4.81 -5.00
C PRO A 2 1.90 -3.55 -5.22
N GLY A 3 2.45 -2.39 -4.88
CA GLY A 3 1.89 -1.09 -5.26
C GLY A 3 2.15 -0.75 -6.73
N VAL A 4 1.40 -1.35 -7.65
CA VAL A 4 1.49 -1.02 -9.09
C VAL A 4 0.78 0.31 -9.35
N HIS A 5 1.49 1.40 -9.12
CA HIS A 5 0.88 2.73 -9.03
C HIS A 5 0.84 3.50 -10.35
N TRP A 6 1.66 3.14 -11.35
CA TRP A 6 1.66 3.80 -12.64
C TRP A 6 0.43 3.41 -13.46
N ARG A 7 -0.14 4.37 -14.19
CA ARG A 7 -1.40 4.28 -14.94
C ARG A 7 -2.65 4.05 -14.09
N ALA A 8 -2.51 3.99 -12.76
CA ALA A 8 -3.64 3.78 -11.84
C ALA A 8 -4.68 4.91 -11.91
N GLY A 9 -4.25 6.14 -12.22
CA GLY A 9 -5.15 7.28 -12.45
C GLY A 9 -5.64 7.43 -13.88
N SER A 10 -5.41 6.46 -14.75
CA SER A 10 -5.88 6.48 -16.14
C SER A 10 -6.56 5.16 -16.52
N ASP A 11 -5.89 4.29 -17.27
CA ASP A 11 -6.51 3.09 -17.83
C ASP A 11 -6.25 1.80 -17.05
N ARG A 12 -5.59 1.89 -15.89
CA ARG A 12 -5.29 0.78 -14.98
C ARG A 12 -4.55 -0.40 -15.65
N ARG A 13 -3.99 -0.24 -16.86
CA ARG A 13 -3.43 -1.36 -17.65
C ARG A 13 -2.27 -2.05 -16.95
N ALA A 14 -1.52 -1.31 -16.13
CA ALA A 14 -0.44 -1.88 -15.34
C ALA A 14 -0.96 -2.86 -14.28
N GLU A 15 -2.02 -2.49 -13.56
CA GLU A 15 -2.63 -3.31 -12.53
C GLU A 15 -3.39 -4.50 -13.14
N LEU A 16 -4.04 -4.30 -14.29
CA LEU A 16 -4.62 -5.37 -15.09
C LEU A 16 -3.57 -6.39 -15.52
N ALA A 17 -2.45 -5.93 -16.10
CA ALA A 17 -1.37 -6.81 -16.53
C ALA A 17 -0.71 -7.55 -15.35
N ALA A 18 -0.68 -6.93 -14.17
CA ALA A 18 -0.21 -7.54 -12.94
C ALA A 18 -1.24 -8.48 -12.28
N GLY A 19 -2.47 -8.56 -12.81
CA GLY A 19 -3.55 -9.39 -12.25
C GLY A 19 -4.11 -8.88 -10.93
N LEU A 20 -3.95 -7.58 -10.63
CA LEU A 20 -4.41 -6.98 -9.36
C LEU A 20 -5.87 -6.54 -9.41
N VAL A 21 -6.34 -6.19 -10.61
CA VAL A 21 -7.74 -5.84 -10.90
C VAL A 21 -8.22 -6.57 -12.15
N SER A 22 -9.53 -6.60 -12.36
CA SER A 22 -10.17 -7.27 -13.49
C SER A 22 -11.02 -6.28 -14.30
N THR A 23 -11.10 -6.49 -15.61
CA THR A 23 -12.05 -5.78 -16.48
C THR A 23 -13.50 -6.22 -16.26
N GLY A 24 -13.72 -7.42 -15.71
CA GLY A 24 -15.06 -7.90 -15.36
C GLY A 24 -15.75 -7.04 -14.29
N ASP A 25 -14.94 -6.39 -13.45
CA ASP A 25 -15.40 -5.57 -12.32
C ASP A 25 -15.07 -4.09 -12.55
N ALA A 26 -15.07 -3.63 -13.81
CA ALA A 26 -14.70 -2.24 -14.14
C ALA A 26 -15.56 -1.18 -13.42
N ALA A 27 -16.81 -1.52 -13.08
CA ALA A 27 -17.68 -0.66 -12.28
C ALA A 27 -17.17 -0.43 -10.84
N ASP A 28 -16.36 -1.36 -10.31
CA ASP A 28 -15.79 -1.29 -8.96
C ASP A 28 -14.54 -0.40 -8.90
N TRP A 29 -13.96 -0.02 -10.05
CA TRP A 29 -12.70 0.75 -10.09
C TRP A 29 -12.82 2.16 -9.50
N THR A 30 -14.03 2.71 -9.47
CA THR A 30 -14.33 4.02 -8.86
C THR A 30 -15.09 3.89 -7.54
N SER A 31 -15.24 2.68 -7.00
CA SER A 31 -16.00 2.42 -5.79
C SER A 31 -15.08 2.33 -4.58
N ASP A 32 -15.20 3.29 -3.67
CA ASP A 32 -14.50 3.28 -2.38
C ASP A 32 -14.86 2.00 -1.59
N GLU A 33 -16.13 1.59 -1.61
CA GLU A 33 -16.61 0.38 -0.92
C GLU A 33 -15.89 -0.88 -1.41
N ARG A 34 -15.65 -0.95 -2.72
CA ARG A 34 -14.97 -2.08 -3.39
C ARG A 34 -13.45 -1.88 -3.48
N GLY A 35 -12.92 -0.87 -2.78
CA GLY A 35 -11.50 -0.54 -2.74
C GLY A 35 -10.93 -0.35 -4.13
N HIS A 36 -11.66 0.32 -5.03
CA HIS A 36 -11.21 0.64 -6.38
C HIS A 36 -10.75 -0.58 -7.20
N GLY A 37 -11.46 -1.70 -7.06
CA GLY A 37 -11.21 -2.94 -7.78
C GLY A 37 -10.35 -3.97 -7.05
N TYR A 38 -9.84 -3.66 -5.85
CA TYR A 38 -9.03 -4.59 -5.05
C TYR A 38 -9.87 -5.57 -4.21
N ALA A 39 -11.20 -5.38 -4.14
CA ALA A 39 -12.10 -6.22 -3.34
C ALA A 39 -11.93 -7.73 -3.57
N PRO A 40 -11.85 -8.27 -4.81
CA PRO A 40 -11.72 -9.71 -5.01
C PRO A 40 -10.50 -10.32 -4.31
N LEU A 41 -9.35 -9.64 -4.32
CA LEU A 41 -8.14 -10.11 -3.65
C LEU A 41 -8.26 -10.03 -2.13
N VAL A 42 -8.75 -8.91 -1.60
CA VAL A 42 -8.90 -8.74 -0.15
C VAL A 42 -9.97 -9.68 0.42
N GLU A 43 -11.07 -9.89 -0.30
CA GLU A 43 -12.15 -10.81 0.10
C GLU A 43 -11.69 -12.27 0.06
N MET A 44 -10.83 -12.64 -0.90
CA MET A 44 -10.15 -13.94 -0.87
C MET A 44 -9.32 -14.12 0.40
N LEU A 45 -8.54 -13.11 0.81
CA LEU A 45 -7.76 -13.16 2.05
C LEU A 45 -8.67 -13.27 3.28
N ALA A 46 -9.75 -12.48 3.33
CA ALA A 46 -10.74 -12.56 4.41
C ALA A 46 -11.37 -13.96 4.52
N ALA A 47 -11.76 -14.56 3.39
CA ALA A 47 -12.30 -15.91 3.34
C ALA A 47 -11.27 -16.96 3.80
N LEU A 48 -9.99 -16.81 3.44
CA LEU A 48 -8.92 -17.69 3.92
C LEU A 48 -8.72 -17.57 5.43
N ARG A 49 -8.78 -16.36 6.00
CA ARG A 49 -8.68 -16.11 7.44
C ARG A 49 -9.85 -16.68 8.24
N ALA A 50 -11.05 -16.68 7.67
CA ALA A 50 -12.24 -17.21 8.33
C ALA A 50 -12.21 -18.75 8.50
N ARG A 51 -11.27 -19.44 7.85
CA ARG A 51 -11.13 -20.89 7.94
C ARG A 51 -10.34 -21.32 9.19
N PRO A 52 -10.89 -22.19 10.05
CA PRO A 52 -10.23 -22.61 11.28
C PRO A 52 -9.00 -23.50 11.04
N ASP A 53 -8.89 -24.12 9.86
CA ASP A 53 -7.82 -25.05 9.47
C ASP A 53 -6.66 -24.38 8.72
N ARG A 54 -6.66 -23.04 8.61
CA ARG A 54 -5.71 -22.31 7.78
C ARG A 54 -4.85 -21.35 8.61
N PRO A 55 -3.62 -21.04 8.13
CA PRO A 55 -2.77 -20.08 8.79
C PRO A 55 -3.43 -18.71 8.85
N ASN A 56 -3.11 -17.95 9.90
CA ASN A 56 -3.48 -16.56 10.04
C ASN A 56 -2.79 -15.75 8.91
N VAL A 57 -3.55 -15.28 7.91
CA VAL A 57 -3.00 -14.58 6.73
C VAL A 57 -3.16 -13.07 6.88
N ALA A 58 -2.08 -12.30 6.78
CA ALA A 58 -2.13 -10.84 6.68
C ALA A 58 -1.84 -10.38 5.25
N LEU A 59 -2.23 -9.14 4.93
CA LEU A 59 -1.88 -8.48 3.68
C LEU A 59 -0.64 -7.60 3.92
N GLU A 60 0.46 -7.80 3.18
CA GLU A 60 1.53 -6.80 3.12
C GLU A 60 1.34 -5.94 1.86
N TYR A 61 1.44 -4.61 1.95
CA TYR A 61 1.35 -3.71 0.80
C TYR A 61 2.57 -2.79 0.69
N THR A 62 3.03 -2.52 -0.53
CA THR A 62 4.25 -1.71 -0.75
C THR A 62 3.94 -0.29 -1.25
N CYS A 63 4.98 0.55 -1.38
CA CYS A 63 4.93 1.93 -1.90
C CYS A 63 4.44 3.00 -0.90
N LEU A 64 4.51 2.75 0.40
CA LEU A 64 4.07 3.71 1.43
C LEU A 64 4.82 5.06 1.38
N GLU A 65 6.02 5.09 0.80
CA GLU A 65 6.84 6.30 0.69
C GLU A 65 6.53 7.16 -0.55
N LYS A 66 5.73 6.63 -1.48
CA LYS A 66 5.49 7.22 -2.79
C LYS A 66 4.29 8.16 -2.80
N GLY A 67 4.40 9.24 -3.57
CA GLY A 67 3.33 10.22 -3.75
C GLY A 67 2.47 9.93 -4.98
N ASN A 68 1.24 10.46 -4.97
CA ASN A 68 0.47 10.62 -6.20
C ASN A 68 1.26 11.48 -7.21
N GLY A 69 1.11 11.19 -8.50
CA GLY A 69 1.81 11.92 -9.57
C GLY A 69 3.31 11.66 -9.70
N GLU A 70 3.88 10.72 -8.93
CA GLU A 70 5.29 10.31 -9.08
C GLU A 70 5.62 9.94 -10.54
N GLY A 71 6.72 10.49 -11.07
CA GLY A 71 7.13 10.32 -12.47
C GLY A 71 6.45 11.27 -13.47
N GLY A 72 5.57 12.16 -13.00
CA GLY A 72 4.92 13.21 -13.79
C GLY A 72 3.57 12.81 -14.41
N PRO A 73 2.85 13.75 -15.06
CA PRO A 73 1.48 13.54 -15.51
C PRO A 73 1.29 12.36 -16.46
N ALA A 74 2.28 12.08 -17.32
CA ALA A 74 2.22 10.97 -18.29
C ALA A 74 2.22 9.58 -17.62
N VAL A 75 2.72 9.47 -16.39
CA VAL A 75 2.72 8.21 -15.62
C VAL A 75 1.36 7.96 -14.99
N ALA A 76 0.57 9.02 -14.73
CA ALA A 76 -0.72 8.95 -14.06
C ALA A 76 -0.66 8.11 -12.76
N SER A 77 0.37 8.38 -11.95
CA SER A 77 0.63 7.65 -10.70
C SER A 77 -0.40 7.97 -9.62
N MET A 78 -0.91 6.94 -8.93
CA MET A 78 -1.79 7.09 -7.75
C MET A 78 -1.25 6.36 -6.51
N ALA A 79 0.07 6.37 -6.30
CA ALA A 79 0.70 5.54 -5.27
C ALA A 79 0.15 5.79 -3.86
N GLU A 80 0.02 7.05 -3.46
CA GLU A 80 -0.48 7.41 -2.14
C GLU A 80 -1.97 7.06 -1.98
N ALA A 81 -2.80 7.32 -3.00
CA ALA A 81 -4.21 6.96 -2.94
C ALA A 81 -4.41 5.44 -2.79
N LEU A 82 -3.66 4.63 -3.54
CA LEU A 82 -3.74 3.17 -3.47
C LEU A 82 -3.38 2.62 -2.09
N VAL A 83 -2.37 3.19 -1.42
CA VAL A 83 -1.98 2.83 -0.04
C VAL A 83 -3.17 2.99 0.92
N PHE A 84 -3.93 4.08 0.80
CA PHE A 84 -5.11 4.30 1.65
C PHE A 84 -6.30 3.42 1.27
N TRP A 85 -6.61 3.32 -0.03
CA TRP A 85 -7.75 2.54 -0.51
C TRP A 85 -7.65 1.05 -0.17
N VAL A 86 -6.47 0.46 -0.32
CA VAL A 86 -6.25 -0.95 -0.01
C VAL A 86 -6.33 -1.20 1.49
N ALA A 87 -5.75 -0.32 2.31
CA ALA A 87 -5.78 -0.44 3.76
C ALA A 87 -7.21 -0.29 4.34
N ASP A 88 -7.97 0.68 3.84
CA ASP A 88 -9.37 0.89 4.23
C ASP A 88 -10.26 -0.31 3.85
N LEU A 89 -10.09 -0.86 2.65
CA LEU A 89 -10.76 -2.10 2.25
C LEU A 89 -10.35 -3.30 3.14
N ALA A 90 -9.05 -3.47 3.42
CA ALA A 90 -8.55 -4.54 4.29
C ALA A 90 -9.17 -4.46 5.69
N HIS A 91 -9.20 -3.26 6.27
CA HIS A 91 -9.82 -2.99 7.55
C HIS A 91 -11.30 -3.36 7.58
N ARG A 92 -12.08 -2.90 6.59
CA ARG A 92 -13.52 -3.24 6.47
C ARG A 92 -13.78 -4.74 6.30
N ARG A 93 -12.79 -5.52 5.86
CA ARG A 93 -12.88 -6.98 5.67
C ARG A 93 -12.22 -7.77 6.79
N GLY A 94 -11.72 -7.11 7.84
CA GLY A 94 -11.06 -7.76 8.97
C GLY A 94 -9.76 -8.48 8.59
N VAL A 95 -9.07 -7.98 7.55
CA VAL A 95 -7.76 -8.46 7.11
C VAL A 95 -6.70 -7.52 7.67
N PRO A 96 -5.82 -7.98 8.58
CA PRO A 96 -4.68 -7.20 9.05
C PRO A 96 -3.79 -6.80 7.87
N ILE A 97 -3.23 -5.60 7.93
CA ILE A 97 -2.40 -5.06 6.86
C ILE A 97 -1.08 -4.48 7.37
N GLY A 98 0.03 -4.99 6.85
CA GLY A 98 1.36 -4.44 7.01
C GLY A 98 1.81 -3.64 5.79
N GLY A 99 2.77 -2.74 5.98
CA GLY A 99 3.21 -1.78 4.97
C GLY A 99 4.71 -1.71 4.79
N GLU A 100 5.17 -1.62 3.54
CA GLU A 100 6.60 -1.50 3.19
C GLU A 100 6.86 -0.32 2.24
N ASN A 101 8.01 0.35 2.37
CA ASN A 101 8.50 1.25 1.33
C ASN A 101 8.99 0.46 0.10
N ALA A 102 8.68 0.91 -1.12
CA ALA A 102 9.09 0.20 -2.33
C ALA A 102 10.56 0.43 -2.70
N LEU A 103 11.09 1.64 -2.43
CA LEU A 103 12.48 2.00 -2.73
C LEU A 103 13.15 2.66 -1.52
N ALA A 104 14.47 2.48 -1.43
CA ALA A 104 15.31 3.13 -0.41
C ALA A 104 15.30 4.67 -0.51
N GLY A 105 15.12 5.21 -1.72
CA GLY A 105 15.16 6.65 -2.00
C GLY A 105 14.25 7.48 -1.09
N GLY A 106 13.04 7.01 -0.83
CA GLY A 106 12.08 7.73 0.03
C GLY A 106 12.50 7.80 1.50
N LEU A 107 13.40 6.92 1.96
CA LEU A 107 13.90 6.90 3.34
C LEU A 107 15.01 7.94 3.60
N HIS A 108 15.59 8.50 2.55
CA HIS A 108 16.63 9.53 2.65
C HIS A 108 16.10 10.96 2.68
N GLY A 109 14.80 11.16 2.42
CA GLY A 109 14.15 12.48 2.37
C GLY A 109 12.98 12.60 3.34
N HIS A 110 12.63 13.83 3.70
CA HIS A 110 11.50 14.07 4.60
C HIS A 110 10.16 13.67 3.99
N GLU A 111 9.95 13.89 2.69
CA GLU A 111 8.66 13.64 2.05
C GLU A 111 8.24 12.17 2.08
N GLY A 112 9.16 11.23 1.83
CA GLY A 112 8.85 9.80 1.89
C GLY A 112 8.46 9.39 3.31
N TRP A 113 9.16 9.91 4.31
CA TRP A 113 8.82 9.70 5.72
C TRP A 113 7.49 10.33 6.12
N ASP A 114 7.17 11.52 5.62
CA ASP A 114 5.90 12.17 5.93
C ASP A 114 4.73 11.35 5.37
N ARG A 115 4.89 10.72 4.19
CA ARG A 115 3.88 9.79 3.62
C ARG A 115 3.78 8.48 4.40
N ILE A 116 4.91 7.87 4.78
CA ILE A 116 4.91 6.68 5.64
C ILE A 116 4.24 6.98 6.98
N GLU A 117 4.59 8.08 7.63
CA GLU A 117 3.98 8.50 8.90
C GLU A 117 2.49 8.82 8.73
N ASN A 118 2.10 9.41 7.59
CA ASN A 118 0.70 9.67 7.26
C ASN A 118 -0.09 8.35 7.15
N ALA A 119 0.41 7.38 6.38
CA ALA A 119 -0.21 6.06 6.26
C ALA A 119 -0.28 5.33 7.62
N ALA A 120 0.79 5.38 8.42
CA ALA A 120 0.85 4.71 9.72
C ALA A 120 -0.12 5.32 10.75
N ARG A 121 -0.36 6.63 10.71
CA ARG A 121 -1.19 7.33 11.70
C ARG A 121 -2.66 7.45 11.29
N TRP A 122 -2.92 7.56 9.99
CA TRP A 122 -4.23 7.95 9.47
C TRP A 122 -4.85 6.91 8.54
N SER A 123 -4.22 5.75 8.41
CA SER A 123 -4.80 4.58 7.74
C SER A 123 -4.86 3.41 8.73
N HIS A 124 -4.93 2.18 8.21
CA HIS A 124 -5.17 0.97 9.00
C HIS A 124 -3.97 0.01 9.03
N TYR A 125 -2.75 0.51 8.82
CA TYR A 125 -1.55 -0.32 8.87
C TYR A 125 -1.21 -0.75 10.30
N ASP A 126 -1.20 -2.06 10.53
CA ASP A 126 -0.90 -2.69 11.82
C ASP A 126 0.62 -2.78 12.06
N GLU A 127 1.41 -2.91 10.99
CA GLU A 127 2.86 -3.03 11.04
C GLU A 127 3.54 -2.34 9.87
N LEU A 128 4.84 -2.04 10.06
CA LEU A 128 5.68 -1.44 9.04
C LEU A 128 6.98 -2.23 8.88
N THR A 129 7.29 -2.59 7.64
CA THR A 129 8.58 -3.16 7.23
C THR A 129 9.38 -2.10 6.49
N PHE A 130 10.68 -1.98 6.78
CA PHE A 130 11.55 -1.02 6.11
C PHE A 130 12.60 -1.72 5.23
N LEU A 131 12.52 -1.44 3.93
CA LEU A 131 13.48 -1.88 2.91
C LEU A 131 14.57 -0.82 2.72
N ARG A 132 15.82 -1.03 3.15
CA ARG A 132 16.32 -2.13 4.01
C ARG A 132 17.06 -1.59 5.23
N LEU A 133 17.40 -2.47 6.18
CA LEU A 133 18.06 -2.09 7.43
C LEU A 133 19.27 -1.15 7.21
N HIS A 134 20.06 -1.37 6.16
CA HIS A 134 21.18 -0.49 5.79
C HIS A 134 20.74 0.98 5.61
N ASP A 135 19.65 1.23 4.90
CA ASP A 135 19.16 2.58 4.60
C ASP A 135 18.64 3.27 5.88
N ILE A 136 18.02 2.48 6.77
CA ILE A 136 17.61 2.94 8.09
C ILE A 136 18.82 3.34 8.93
N VAL A 137 19.83 2.48 9.07
CA VAL A 137 20.95 2.73 9.97
C VAL A 137 21.98 3.71 9.42
N SER A 138 22.04 3.91 8.09
CA SER A 138 22.98 4.85 7.45
C SER A 138 22.43 6.27 7.38
N SER A 139 21.10 6.45 7.25
CA SER A 139 20.46 7.76 7.15
C SER A 139 20.12 8.36 8.53
N PRO A 140 20.68 9.53 8.91
CA PRO A 140 20.30 10.21 10.15
C PRO A 140 18.80 10.52 10.23
N ILE A 141 18.18 10.88 9.09
CA ILE A 141 16.74 11.15 8.99
C ILE A 141 15.97 9.87 9.27
N ALA A 142 16.34 8.76 8.62
CA ALA A 142 15.64 7.49 8.81
C ALA A 142 15.72 6.99 10.25
N ARG A 143 16.91 7.02 10.88
CA ARG A 143 17.06 6.66 12.29
C ARG A 143 16.14 7.49 13.19
N ALA A 144 16.13 8.81 13.02
CA ALA A 144 15.31 9.71 13.83
C ALA A 144 13.80 9.46 13.64
N ARG A 145 13.37 9.13 12.42
CA ARG A 145 11.97 8.88 12.07
C ARG A 145 11.47 7.53 12.59
N VAL A 146 12.26 6.46 12.46
CA VAL A 146 11.94 5.15 13.06
C VAL A 146 11.82 5.26 14.59
N GLN A 147 12.75 5.97 15.24
CA GLN A 147 12.68 6.20 16.70
C GLN A 147 11.42 6.96 17.14
N ARG A 148 10.84 7.79 16.25
CA ARG A 148 9.60 8.52 16.51
C ARG A 148 8.37 7.64 16.35
N LEU A 149 8.36 6.73 15.38
CA LEU A 149 7.27 5.77 15.17
C LEU A 149 7.17 4.73 16.29
N ALA A 150 8.29 4.39 16.93
CA ALA A 150 8.34 3.42 18.03
C ALA A 150 7.92 3.99 19.40
N ARG A 151 7.45 5.25 19.47
CA ARG A 151 6.98 5.92 20.70
C ARG A 151 5.49 6.19 20.62
#